data_AF-J9AFL8-F1
#
_entry.id   AF-J9AFL8-F1
#
_cell.length_a   1.000
_cell.length_b   1.000
_cell.length_c   1.000
_cell.angle_alpha   90.00
_cell.angle_beta   90.00
_cell.angle_gamma   90.00
#
_symmetry.space_group_name_H-M   'P 1'
#
loop_
_entity.id
_entity.type
_entity.pdbx_description
1 polymer ?
#
loop_
_entity_poly.entity_id
_entity_poly.type
_entity_poly.pdbx_seq_one_letter_code
_entity_poly.pdbx_strand_id
1 'polypeptide(L)' 'STVIALNKLLVREVPRSTKLFFLLSDDPCPDLFVVSFTSKADVDQWKKAIEVSKNMAPIHG' A
#
# COMPACT_ATOMS: atom_id res chain seq x y z
N SER A 1 -11.64 7.49 -10.29
CA SER A 1 -10.39 6.72 -10.08
C SER A 1 -9.52 7.57 -9.19
N THR A 2 -9.13 7.07 -8.01
CA THR A 2 -8.23 7.80 -7.10
C THR A 2 -6.81 7.29 -7.31
N VAL A 3 -5.85 8.22 -7.41
CA VAL A 3 -4.43 7.91 -7.68
C VAL A 3 -3.61 8.33 -6.47
N ILE A 4 -2.81 7.41 -5.92
CA ILE A 4 -1.84 7.69 -4.86
C ILE A 4 -0.44 7.60 -5.44
N ALA A 5 0.36 8.65 -5.27
CA ALA A 5 1.75 8.63 -5.67
C ALA A 5 2.57 7.66 -4.80
N LEU A 6 3.39 6.81 -5.42
CA LEU A 6 4.13 5.75 -4.72
C LEU A 6 5.04 6.28 -3.60
N ASN A 7 5.65 7.45 -3.80
CA ASN A 7 6.51 8.12 -2.81
C ASN A 7 5.75 8.59 -1.56
N LYS A 8 4.44 8.81 -1.68
CA LYS A 8 3.55 9.19 -0.56
C LYS A 8 2.73 8.02 -0.04
N LEU A 9 2.77 6.85 -0.70
CA LEU A 9 1.96 5.72 -0.31
C LEU A 9 2.43 5.15 1.03
N LEU A 10 1.53 4.96 1.99
CA LEU A 10 1.76 4.22 3.22
C LEU A 10 0.95 2.92 3.16
N VAL A 11 1.56 1.82 3.62
CA VAL A 11 0.92 0.49 3.69
C VAL A 11 0.89 0.08 5.16
N ARG A 12 -0.29 -0.30 5.68
CA ARG A 12 -0.46 -0.76 7.06
C ARG A 12 -1.12 -2.12 7.12
N GLU A 13 -0.56 -3.01 7.93
CA GLU A 13 -1.15 -4.32 8.21
C GLU A 13 -2.35 -4.20 9.15
N VAL A 14 -3.30 -5.12 9.02
CA VAL A 14 -4.44 -5.22 9.93
C VAL A 14 -4.11 -6.27 10.99
N PRO A 15 -3.95 -5.91 12.29
CA PRO A 15 -3.48 -6.81 13.35
C PRO A 15 -4.34 -8.07 13.60
N ARG A 16 -5.51 -8.19 12.95
CA ARG A 16 -6.46 -9.30 13.09
C ARG A 16 -6.93 -9.90 11.76
N SER A 17 -6.31 -9.50 10.65
CA SER A 17 -6.64 -10.07 9.34
C SER A 17 -5.38 -10.23 8.50
N THR A 18 -5.16 -11.45 8.05
CA THR A 18 -4.07 -11.80 7.13
C THR A 18 -4.42 -11.58 5.67
N LYS A 19 -5.64 -11.12 5.39
CA LYS A 19 -6.20 -10.93 4.04
C LYS A 19 -6.52 -9.47 3.73
N LEU A 20 -6.08 -8.55 4.60
CA LEU A 20 -6.35 -7.12 4.46
C LEU A 20 -5.06 -6.34 4.68
N PHE A 21 -4.92 -5.24 3.94
CA PHE A 21 -4.07 -4.13 4.34
C PHE A 21 -4.73 -2.80 3.99
N PHE A 22 -4.29 -1.76 4.67
CA PHE A 22 -4.70 -0.39 4.40
C PHE A 22 -3.68 0.30 3.49
N LEU A 23 -4.19 1.05 2.52
CA LEU A 23 -3.42 2.01 1.74
C LEU A 23 -3.91 3.42 2.07
N LEU A 24 -2.98 4.32 2.31
CA LEU A 24 -3.27 5.74 2.50
C LEU A 24 -2.11 6.56 1.94
N SER A 25 -2.36 7.81 1.58
CA SER A 25 -1.28 8.75 1.29
C SER A 25 -0.74 9.40 2.57
N ASP A 26 0.49 9.87 2.53
CA ASP A 26 1.09 10.71 3.56
C ASP A 26 0.75 12.19 3.31
N ASP A 27 -0.56 12.50 3.33
CA ASP A 27 -1.11 13.84 3.18
C ASP A 27 -1.94 14.21 4.42
N PRO A 28 -2.13 15.50 4.75
CA PRO A 28 -2.89 15.94 5.93
C PRO A 28 -4.39 15.56 5.89
N CYS A 29 -4.94 15.22 4.73
CA CYS A 29 -6.27 14.66 4.57
C CYS A 29 -6.21 13.46 3.61
N PRO A 30 -5.74 12.30 4.10
CA PRO A 30 -5.50 11.16 3.23
C PRO A 30 -6.77 10.35 3.00
N ASP A 31 -6.99 9.93 1.76
CA ASP A 31 -7.98 8.90 1.46
C ASP A 31 -7.49 7.55 2.00
N LEU A 32 -8.33 6.85 2.75
CA LEU A 32 -8.06 5.51 3.26
C LEU A 32 -8.73 4.46 2.38
N PHE A 33 -7.92 3.58 1.81
CA PHE A 33 -8.39 2.43 1.05
C PHE A 33 -8.19 1.15 1.85
N VAL A 34 -9.26 0.37 1.96
CA VAL A 34 -9.22 -0.98 2.53
C VAL A 34 -9.17 -1.97 1.38
N VAL A 35 -8.08 -2.72 1.28
CA VAL A 35 -7.91 -3.71 0.19
C VAL A 35 -7.99 -5.11 0.77
N SER A 36 -8.95 -5.89 0.28
CA SER A 36 -9.18 -7.27 0.65
C SER A 36 -8.66 -8.25 -0.40
N PHE A 37 -8.08 -9.34 0.08
CA PHE A 37 -7.47 -10.37 -0.73
C PHE A 37 -8.10 -11.74 -0.46
N THR A 38 -7.98 -12.63 -1.44
CA THR A 38 -8.49 -14.00 -1.33
C THR A 38 -7.65 -14.83 -0.36
N SER A 39 -6.33 -14.60 -0.34
CA SER A 39 -5.37 -15.34 0.48
C SER A 39 -4.32 -14.43 1.15
N LYS A 40 -3.61 -14.99 2.15
CA LYS A 40 -2.45 -14.34 2.75
C LYS A 40 -1.27 -14.22 1.76
N ALA A 41 -1.13 -15.19 0.86
CA ALA A 41 -0.07 -15.16 -0.16
C ALA A 41 -0.24 -13.95 -1.09
N ASP A 42 -1.50 -13.63 -1.47
CA ASP A 42 -1.79 -12.44 -2.26
C ASP A 42 -1.40 -11.16 -1.52
N VAL A 43 -1.70 -11.07 -0.21
CA VAL A 43 -1.29 -9.93 0.64
C VAL A 43 0.22 -9.76 0.62
N ASP A 44 0.96 -10.85 0.86
CA ASP A 44 2.42 -10.80 0.96
C ASP A 44 3.06 -10.47 -0.40
N GLN A 45 2.51 -10.99 -1.51
CA GLN A 45 2.93 -10.66 -2.87
C GLN A 45 2.71 -9.17 -3.17
N TRP A 46 1.54 -8.63 -2.84
CA TRP A 46 1.21 -7.23 -3.09
C TRP A 46 2.07 -6.27 -2.26
N LYS A 47 2.34 -6.60 -0.99
CA LYS A 47 3.27 -5.83 -0.16
C LYS A 47 4.66 -5.78 -0.77
N LYS A 48 5.19 -6.94 -1.17
CA LYS A 48 6.51 -7.03 -1.82
C LYS A 48 6.54 -6.22 -3.13
N ALA A 49 5.50 -6.31 -3.94
CA ALA A 49 5.42 -5.56 -5.19
C ALA A 49 5.43 -4.03 -4.95
N ILE A 50 4.68 -3.56 -3.94
CA ILE A 50 4.65 -2.14 -3.57
C ILE A 50 6.02 -1.68 -3.06
N GLU A 51 6.66 -2.45 -2.18
CA GLU A 51 7.98 -2.13 -1.63
C GLU A 51 9.04 -2.05 -2.73
N VAL A 52 9.08 -3.05 -3.62
CA VAL A 52 9.98 -3.06 -4.79
C VAL A 52 9.71 -1.86 -5.69
N SER A 53 8.44 -1.53 -5.95
CA SER A 53 8.07 -0.39 -6.80
C SER A 53 8.46 0.94 -6.20
N LYS A 54 8.36 1.10 -4.87
CA LYS A 54 8.84 2.30 -4.17
C LYS A 54 10.36 2.48 -4.30
N ASN A 55 11.12 1.39 -4.21
CA ASN A 55 12.57 1.42 -4.35
C ASN A 55 13.03 1.73 -5.78
N MET A 56 12.21 1.41 -6.78
CA MET A 56 12.46 1.78 -8.19
C MET A 56 11.88 3.14 -8.57
N ALA A 57 11.07 3.76 -7.72
CA ALA A 57 10.49 5.06 -8.01
C ALA A 57 11.62 6.11 -8.13
N PRO A 58 11.59 6.99 -9.13
CA PRO A 58 12.57 8.06 -9.25
C PRO A 58 12.59 8.88 -7.96
N ILE A 59 13.73 8.92 -7.29
CA ILE A 59 13.98 9.87 -6.22
C ILE A 59 14.11 11.21 -6.93
N HIS A 60 13.04 12.00 -6.92
CA HIS A 60 13.12 13.36 -7.41
C HIS A 60 14.10 14.10 -6.50
N GLY A 61 15.20 14.58 -7.08
CA GLY A 61 16.17 15.47 -6.41
C GLY A 61 15.61 16.85 -6.18
#